data_AF-A0A957CK48-F1
#
_entry.id   AF-A0A957CK48-F1
#
_cell.length_a   1.000
_cell.length_b   1.000
_cell.length_c   1.000
_cell.angle_alpha   90.00
_cell.angle_beta   90.00
_cell.angle_gamma   90.00
#
_symmetry.space_group_name_H-M   'P 1'
#
loop_
_entity.id
_entity.type
_entity.pdbx_description
1 polymer ?
#
loop_
_entity_poly.entity_id
_entity_poly.type
_entity_poly.pdbx_seq_one_letter_code
_entity_poly.pdbx_strand_id
1 'polypeptide(L)'
;MEFILTIHGWVRWLVALVALVAIIRSIMGLVQKQSYTGTDRQLLSVFTIVMDINLLLGLILLFGLGGGFPMNRIEHATTMIIAIVVAHSTAAWRKS
;
A
#
# COMPACT_ATOMS: atom_id res chain seq x y z
N MET A 1 -22.43 3.43 0.91
CA MET A 1 -21.26 2.71 1.45
C MET A 1 -20.83 1.54 0.57
N GLU A 2 -21.75 0.79 -0.03
CA GLU A 2 -21.46 -0.30 -1.01
C GLU A 2 -20.42 0.06 -2.09
N PHE A 3 -20.58 1.23 -2.73
CA PHE A 3 -19.65 1.69 -3.76
C PHE A 3 -18.20 1.82 -3.24
N ILE A 4 -18.02 2.43 -2.06
CA ILE A 4 -16.70 2.57 -1.43
C ILE A 4 -16.12 1.21 -1.04
N LEU A 5 -16.96 0.30 -0.54
CA LEU A 5 -16.54 -1.05 -0.18
C LEU A 5 -16.04 -1.81 -1.42
N THR A 6 -16.78 -1.71 -2.52
CA THR A 6 -16.42 -2.30 -3.81
C THR A 6 -15.09 -1.74 -4.31
N ILE A 7 -14.95 -0.41 -4.33
CA ILE A 7 -13.73 0.23 -4.85
C ILE A 7 -12.52 -0.05 -3.95
N HIS A 8 -12.68 -0.10 -2.63
CA HIS A 8 -11.63 -0.50 -1.70
C HIS A 8 -11.17 -1.94 -1.96
N GLY A 9 -12.11 -2.85 -2.22
CA GLY A 9 -11.82 -4.23 -2.60
C GLY A 9 -10.98 -4.33 -3.89
N TRP A 10 -11.30 -3.53 -4.90
CA TRP A 10 -10.54 -3.46 -6.16
C TRP A 10 -9.15 -2.81 -5.96
N VAL A 11 -9.07 -1.70 -5.23
CA VAL A 11 -7.81 -1.00 -4.95
C VAL A 11 -6.86 -1.91 -4.17
N ARG A 12 -7.33 -2.74 -3.24
CA ARG A 12 -6.51 -3.74 -2.55
C ARG A 12 -5.82 -4.70 -3.52
N TRP A 13 -6.51 -5.16 -4.56
CA TRP A 13 -5.91 -5.99 -5.60
C TRP A 13 -4.90 -5.22 -6.46
N LEU A 14 -5.15 -3.93 -6.72
CA LEU A 14 -4.18 -3.06 -7.37
C LEU A 14 -2.91 -2.88 -6.52
N VAL A 15 -3.04 -2.68 -5.20
CA VAL A 15 -1.89 -2.65 -4.27
C VAL A 15 -1.07 -3.93 -4.41
N ALA A 16 -1.72 -5.10 -4.38
CA ALA A 16 -1.04 -6.39 -4.50
C ALA A 16 -0.31 -6.55 -5.84
N LEU A 17 -0.92 -6.10 -6.95
CA LEU A 17 -0.31 -6.15 -8.26
C LEU A 17 0.93 -5.24 -8.37
N VAL A 18 0.84 -4.01 -7.89
CA VAL A 18 1.98 -3.08 -7.89
C VAL A 18 3.09 -3.58 -6.96
N ALA A 19 2.75 -4.12 -5.79
CA ALA A 19 3.70 -4.75 -4.87
C ALA A 19 4.44 -5.91 -5.53
N LEU A 20 3.72 -6.79 -6.23
CA LEU A 20 4.31 -7.92 -6.94
C LEU A 20 5.33 -7.46 -7.99
N VAL A 21 4.99 -6.45 -8.80
CA VAL A 21 5.91 -5.88 -9.80
C VAL A 21 7.13 -5.24 -9.12
N ALA A 22 6.94 -4.52 -8.02
CA ALA A 22 8.04 -3.92 -7.25
C ALA A 22 8.99 -4.98 -6.67
N ILE A 23 8.46 -6.09 -6.15
CA ILE A 23 9.24 -7.21 -5.63
C ILE A 23 10.04 -7.87 -6.77
N ILE A 24 9.39 -8.19 -7.90
CA ILE A 24 10.06 -8.83 -9.04
C ILE A 24 11.22 -7.96 -9.54
N ARG A 25 10.99 -6.66 -9.75
CA ARG A 25 12.05 -5.74 -10.19
C ARG A 25 13.16 -5.59 -9.17
N SER A 26 12.84 -5.54 -7.88
CA SER A 26 13.85 -5.47 -6.81
C SER A 26 14.72 -6.73 -6.80
N ILE A 27 14.12 -7.91 -6.93
CA ILE A 27 14.85 -9.18 -7.01
C ILE A 27 15.76 -9.20 -8.25
N MET A 28 15.24 -8.80 -9.42
CA MET A 28 16.05 -8.72 -10.65
C MET A 28 17.22 -7.74 -10.48
N GLY A 29 16.98 -6.57 -9.88
CA GLY A 29 18.03 -5.58 -9.62
C GLY A 29 19.13 -6.12 -8.71
N LEU A 30 18.76 -6.87 -7.67
CA LEU A 30 19.71 -7.53 -6.77
C LEU A 30 20.52 -8.62 -7.48
N VAL A 31 19.86 -9.52 -8.22
CA VAL A 31 20.51 -10.64 -8.92
C VAL A 31 21.44 -10.14 -10.03
N GLN A 32 21.00 -9.13 -10.78
CA GLN A 32 21.76 -8.57 -11.90
C GLN A 32 22.72 -7.45 -11.49
N LYS A 33 22.77 -7.10 -10.20
CA LYS A 33 23.56 -5.97 -9.66
C LYS A 33 23.30 -4.65 -10.41
N GLN A 34 22.05 -4.44 -10.84
CA GLN A 34 21.68 -3.23 -11.56
C GLN A 34 21.64 -2.03 -10.61
N SER A 35 22.02 -0.87 -11.15
CA SER A 35 21.88 0.39 -10.43
C SER A 35 20.41 0.76 -10.29
N TYR A 36 20.03 1.34 -9.15
CA TYR A 36 18.68 1.83 -8.90
C TYR A 36 18.29 2.91 -9.91
N THR A 37 17.25 2.66 -10.70
CA THR A 37 16.84 3.52 -11.82
C THR A 37 15.71 4.47 -11.45
N GLY A 38 15.48 5.49 -12.31
CA GLY A 38 14.31 6.35 -12.20
C GLY A 38 12.98 5.59 -12.25
N THR A 39 12.92 4.49 -12.99
CA THR A 39 11.73 3.64 -13.08
C THR A 39 11.47 2.89 -11.78
N ASP A 40 12.50 2.47 -11.04
CA ASP A 40 12.34 1.83 -9.72
C ASP A 40 11.76 2.83 -8.71
N ARG A 41 12.21 4.10 -8.80
CA ARG A 41 11.66 5.20 -8.02
C ARG A 41 10.19 5.46 -8.31
N GLN A 42 9.83 5.54 -9.59
CA GLN A 42 8.45 5.75 -9.99
C GLN A 42 7.56 4.59 -9.50
N LEU A 43 8.04 3.35 -9.61
CA LEU A 43 7.29 2.18 -9.17
C LEU A 43 7.01 2.19 -7.66
N LEU A 44 8.01 2.49 -6.82
CA LEU A 44 7.80 2.62 -5.37
C LEU A 44 6.90 3.82 -5.01
N SER A 45 6.99 4.92 -5.76
CA SER A 45 6.08 6.06 -5.60
C SER A 45 4.64 5.68 -5.92
N VAL A 46 4.40 4.99 -7.02
CA VAL A 46 3.07 4.48 -7.40
C VAL A 46 2.55 3.51 -6.35
N PHE A 47 3.39 2.60 -5.86
CA PHE A 47 3.01 1.68 -4.78
C PHE A 47 2.53 2.43 -3.53
N THR A 48 3.27 3.46 -3.11
CA THR A 48 2.94 4.26 -1.93
C THR A 48 1.61 5.01 -2.13
N ILE A 49 1.43 5.68 -3.28
CA ILE A 49 0.20 6.40 -3.61
C ILE A 49 -1.03 5.47 -3.63
N VAL A 50 -0.91 4.29 -4.24
CA VAL A 50 -2.02 3.33 -4.29
C VAL A 50 -2.34 2.81 -2.88
N MET A 51 -1.35 2.62 -2.02
CA MET A 51 -1.55 2.31 -0.61
C MET A 51 -2.24 3.43 0.17
N ASP A 52 -1.91 4.70 -0.08
CA ASP A 52 -2.58 5.86 0.52
C ASP A 52 -4.07 5.88 0.16
N ILE A 53 -4.38 5.67 -1.12
CA ILE A 53 -5.77 5.57 -1.59
C ILE A 53 -6.47 4.39 -0.90
N ASN A 54 -5.82 3.23 -0.79
CA ASN A 54 -6.40 2.06 -0.15
C ASN A 54 -6.73 2.32 1.33
N LEU A 55 -5.79 2.93 2.07
CA LEU A 55 -5.97 3.30 3.47
C LEU A 55 -7.08 4.34 3.65
N LEU A 56 -7.10 5.38 2.82
CA LEU A 56 -8.12 6.42 2.88
C LEU A 56 -9.52 5.82 2.71
N LEU A 57 -9.71 4.94 1.72
CA LEU A 57 -10.97 4.23 1.52
C LEU A 57 -11.31 3.33 2.73
N GLY A 58 -10.31 2.64 3.30
CA GLY A 58 -10.49 1.82 4.51
C GLY A 58 -10.93 2.64 5.72
N LEU A 59 -10.36 3.84 5.92
CA LEU A 59 -10.77 4.76 6.99
C LEU A 59 -12.18 5.28 6.76
N ILE A 60 -12.54 5.65 5.52
CA ILE A 60 -13.91 6.05 5.18
C ILE A 60 -14.89 4.92 5.52
N LEU A 61 -14.54 3.66 5.25
CA LEU A 61 -15.36 2.50 5.60
C LEU A 61 -15.44 2.28 7.11
N LEU A 62 -14.33 2.41 7.82
CA LEU A 62 -14.25 2.21 9.27
C LEU A 62 -15.19 3.17 10.02
N PHE A 63 -15.21 4.44 9.63
CA PHE A 63 -16.06 5.46 10.25
C PHE A 63 -17.48 5.54 9.62
N GLY A 64 -17.64 5.09 8.38
CA GLY A 64 -18.88 5.26 7.61
C GLY A 64 -19.87 4.08 7.62
N LEU A 65 -19.41 2.84 7.81
CA LEU A 65 -20.30 1.65 7.81
C LEU A 65 -21.21 1.56 9.04
N GLY A 66 -20.92 2.28 10.12
CA GLY A 66 -21.60 2.10 11.40
C GLY A 66 -21.30 0.74 12.06
N GLY A 67 -21.90 0.47 13.22
CA GLY A 67 -21.68 -0.79 13.96
C GLY A 67 -20.43 -0.83 14.85
N GLY A 68 -19.83 0.33 15.12
CA GLY A 68 -18.71 0.49 16.06
C GLY A 68 -17.38 -0.08 15.56
N PHE A 69 -16.50 -0.39 16.52
CA PHE A 69 -15.12 -0.84 16.29
C PHE A 69 -14.90 -2.25 16.86
N PRO A 70 -15.53 -3.28 16.27
CA PRO A 70 -15.20 -4.66 16.62
C PRO A 70 -13.72 -4.95 16.33
N MET A 71 -13.14 -5.86 17.10
CA MET A 71 -11.70 -6.12 17.10
C MET A 71 -11.14 -6.41 15.70
N ASN A 72 -11.86 -7.19 14.90
CA ASN A 72 -11.46 -7.52 13.53
C ASN A 72 -11.27 -6.28 12.62
N ARG A 73 -12.08 -5.22 12.79
CA ARG A 73 -11.92 -3.97 12.05
C ARG A 73 -10.72 -3.18 12.53
N ILE A 74 -10.45 -3.20 13.83
CA ILE A 74 -9.29 -2.54 14.44
C ILE A 74 -7.99 -3.23 13.99
N GLU A 75 -7.93 -4.56 14.03
CA GLU A 75 -6.79 -5.35 13.55
C GLU A 75 -6.52 -5.08 12.07
N HIS A 76 -7.58 -5.07 11.26
CA HIS A 76 -7.47 -4.73 9.85
C HIS A 76 -6.92 -3.31 9.65
N ALA A 77 -7.49 -2.30 10.30
CA ALA A 77 -7.00 -0.92 10.20
C ALA A 77 -5.55 -0.77 10.69
N THR A 78 -5.19 -1.46 11.78
CA THR A 78 -3.85 -1.43 12.35
C THR A 78 -2.81 -2.02 11.39
N THR A 79 -3.10 -3.17 10.79
CA THR A 79 -2.19 -3.78 9.79
C THR A 79 -2.03 -2.90 8.56
N MET A 80 -3.09 -2.22 8.11
CA MET A 80 -3.00 -1.24 7.02
C MET A 80 -2.12 -0.04 7.37
N ILE A 81 -2.22 0.47 8.60
CA ILE A 81 -1.37 1.57 9.08
C ILE A 81 0.10 1.13 9.13
N ILE A 82 0.40 -0.06 9.65
CA ILE A 82 1.76 -0.60 9.65
C ILE A 82 2.30 -0.69 8.22
N ALA A 83 1.49 -1.24 7.30
CA ALA A 83 1.87 -1.35 5.89
C ALA A 83 2.22 0.03 5.30
N ILE A 84 1.43 1.07 5.57
CA ILE A 84 1.69 2.39 5.00
C ILE A 84 2.92 3.08 5.58
N VAL A 85 3.18 2.89 6.88
CA VAL A 85 4.41 3.36 7.51
C VAL A 85 5.63 2.68 6.86
N VAL A 86 5.55 1.37 6.60
CA VAL A 86 6.60 0.64 5.89
C VAL A 86 6.78 1.16 4.47
N ALA A 87 5.70 1.42 3.72
CA ALA A 87 5.81 1.98 2.37
C ALA A 87 6.51 3.34 2.36
N HIS A 88 6.15 4.23 3.29
CA HIS A 88 6.80 5.53 3.43
C HIS A 88 8.24 5.45 3.93
N SER A 89 8.61 4.39 4.67
CA SER A 89 9.98 4.19 5.12
C SER A 89 10.97 4.04 3.95
N THR A 90 10.52 3.52 2.81
CA THR A 90 11.35 3.46 1.59
C THR A 90 11.72 4.84 1.05
N ALA A 91 10.89 5.87 1.31
CA ALA A 91 11.21 7.26 1.02
C ALA A 91 12.19 7.86 2.06
N ALA A 92 12.14 7.40 3.32
CA ALA A 92 12.99 7.86 4.42
C ALA A 92 14.43 7.32 4.34
N TRP A 93 14.64 6.12 3.78
CA TRP A 93 15.97 5.51 3.59
C TRP A 93 16.85 6.28 2.60
N ARG A 94 16.34 7.34 1.96
CA ARG A 94 17.10 8.26 1.09
C ARG A 94 18.05 9.21 1.83
N LYS A 95 17.95 9.35 3.16
CA LYS A 95 18.70 10.33 3.95
C LYS A 95 19.89 9.75 4.75
N SER A 96 20.13 8.44 4.69
CA SER A 96 21.29 7.79 5.32
C SER A 96 22.27 7.30 4.26
#